data_AF-A0A024QAM3-F1
#
_entry.id   AF-A0A024QAM3-F1
#
_cell.length_a   1.000
_cell.length_b   1.000
_cell.length_c   1.000
_cell.angle_alpha   90.00
_cell.angle_beta   90.00
_cell.angle_gamma   90.00
#
_symmetry.space_group_name_H-M   'P 1'
#
loop_
_entity.id
_entity.type
_entity.pdbx_description
1 polymer ?
#
loop_
_entity_poly.entity_id
_entity_poly.type
_entity_poly.pdbx_seq_one_letter_code
_entity_poly.pdbx_strand_id
1 'polypeptide(L)'
;MRWTEENIEKEVFKVMKDLNINRMPTSREIIDSYGYKLYSAIWKNGGIEKWANKLGLEVKKTFKLSDENIEKEIREAMQALDINRMPTTKELRENGFKNLDRRISRTRKYSGWADKLGLETKSNRTVRKRVYKDTSINPNEYAVYRGDEFLFIDTPANCARRLGVSMNAFAFYKSRQHRERVKEDGIHVVCVGKEGDYEQDSKEFNEQLMQKQRNRLKGVAL
;
A
#
# COMPACT_ATOMS: atom_id res chain seq x y z
N MET A 1 7.03 -36.42 23.82
CA MET A 1 7.77 -36.06 25.06
C MET A 1 6.99 -34.95 25.77
N ARG A 2 6.71 -35.10 27.06
CA ARG A 2 6.13 -34.02 27.87
C ARG A 2 7.25 -33.10 28.34
N TRP A 3 7.04 -31.79 28.21
CA TRP A 3 7.97 -30.78 28.71
C TRP A 3 7.70 -30.55 30.20
N THR A 4 8.61 -31.03 31.06
CA THR A 4 8.66 -30.69 32.48
C THR A 4 9.67 -29.57 32.69
N GLU A 5 9.67 -28.94 33.86
CA GLU A 5 10.61 -27.86 34.15
C GLU A 5 12.08 -28.35 34.11
N GLU A 6 12.36 -29.55 34.61
CA GLU A 6 13.70 -30.15 34.61
C GLU A 6 14.19 -30.42 33.19
N ASN A 7 13.29 -30.87 32.30
CA ASN A 7 13.62 -31.08 30.89
C ASN A 7 13.89 -29.77 30.16
N ILE A 8 13.19 -28.70 30.50
CA ILE A 8 13.45 -27.37 29.91
C ILE A 8 14.82 -26.86 30.37
N GLU A 9 15.13 -26.94 31.66
CA GLU A 9 16.42 -26.54 32.23
C GLU A 9 17.59 -27.27 31.57
N LYS A 10 17.51 -28.61 31.50
CA LYS A 10 18.54 -29.45 30.88
C LYS A 10 18.80 -29.05 29.42
N GLU A 11 17.75 -28.84 28.65
CA GLU A 11 17.88 -28.45 27.24
C GLU A 11 18.38 -27.00 27.09
N VAL A 12 18.02 -26.07 27.98
CA VAL A 12 18.59 -24.70 27.99
C VAL A 12 20.10 -24.75 28.21
N PHE A 13 20.60 -25.51 29.19
CA PHE A 13 22.03 -25.66 29.41
C PHE A 13 22.75 -26.34 28.24
N LYS A 14 22.09 -27.29 27.58
CA LYS A 14 22.61 -27.92 26.36
C LYS A 14 22.77 -26.90 25.24
N VAL A 15 21.78 -26.04 25.01
CA VAL A 15 21.86 -24.92 24.05
C VAL A 15 23.00 -23.96 24.40
N MET A 16 23.14 -23.62 25.68
CA MET A 16 24.23 -22.74 26.14
C MET A 16 25.62 -23.33 25.87
N LYS A 17 25.78 -24.63 26.14
CA LYS A 17 27.03 -25.36 25.88
C LYS A 17 27.36 -25.39 24.39
N ASP A 18 26.37 -25.69 23.55
CA ASP A 18 26.56 -25.78 22.10
C ASP A 18 26.89 -24.41 21.46
N LEU A 19 26.31 -23.33 22.00
CA LEU A 19 26.57 -21.96 21.56
C LEU A 19 27.81 -21.32 22.24
N ASN A 20 28.41 -22.01 23.21
CA ASN A 20 29.49 -21.51 24.06
C ASN A 20 29.17 -20.14 24.69
N ILE A 21 27.98 -20.01 25.29
CA ILE A 21 27.52 -18.80 25.97
C ILE A 21 27.26 -19.04 27.47
N ASN A 22 27.58 -18.05 28.29
CA ASN A 22 27.36 -18.04 29.75
C ASN A 22 26.14 -17.19 30.18
N ARG A 23 25.20 -16.97 29.25
CA ARG A 23 23.98 -16.18 29.46
C ARG A 23 22.76 -16.94 28.94
N MET A 24 21.57 -16.49 29.27
CA MET A 24 20.34 -17.04 28.72
C MET A 24 20.36 -16.91 27.18
N PRO A 25 20.14 -18.01 26.43
CA PRO A 25 19.99 -17.96 24.99
C PRO A 25 18.77 -17.10 24.60
N THR A 26 18.88 -16.34 23.52
CA THR A 26 17.76 -15.57 22.96
C THR A 26 16.76 -16.51 22.26
N SER A 27 15.51 -16.06 22.05
CA SER A 27 14.51 -16.84 21.30
C SER A 27 15.04 -17.32 19.95
N ARG A 28 15.82 -16.47 19.27
CA ARG A 28 16.39 -16.78 17.95
C ARG A 28 17.46 -17.86 18.04
N GLU A 29 18.39 -17.73 18.99
CA GLU A 29 19.44 -18.73 19.25
C GLU A 29 18.84 -20.11 19.58
N ILE A 30 17.76 -20.14 20.38
CA ILE A 30 17.03 -21.38 20.72
C ILE A 30 16.36 -21.97 19.48
N ILE A 31 15.64 -21.16 18.70
CA ILE A 31 14.91 -21.62 17.50
C ILE A 31 15.89 -22.14 16.44
N ASP A 32 17.00 -21.43 16.20
CA ASP A 32 17.95 -21.78 15.16
C ASP A 32 18.74 -23.06 15.51
N SER A 33 18.99 -23.31 16.81
CA SER A 33 19.78 -24.46 17.27
C SER A 33 18.94 -25.71 17.59
N TYR A 34 17.75 -25.52 18.16
CA TYR A 34 16.92 -26.60 18.73
C TYR A 34 15.47 -26.61 18.22
N GLY A 35 15.14 -25.72 17.29
CA GLY A 35 13.82 -25.61 16.69
C GLY A 35 12.77 -25.00 17.62
N TYR A 36 11.51 -25.03 17.16
CA TYR A 36 10.41 -24.32 17.82
C TYR A 36 9.91 -25.01 19.10
N LYS A 37 10.26 -26.29 19.35
CA LYS A 37 9.73 -27.09 20.46
C LYS A 37 10.19 -26.57 21.82
N LEU A 38 11.51 -26.37 21.99
CA LEU A 38 12.08 -25.85 23.24
C LEU A 38 11.64 -24.41 23.49
N TYR A 39 11.69 -23.56 22.47
CA TYR A 39 11.20 -22.18 22.56
C TYR A 39 9.73 -22.12 23.01
N SER A 40 8.86 -22.96 22.40
CA SER A 40 7.45 -23.01 22.79
C SER A 40 7.26 -23.49 24.22
N ALA A 41 8.07 -24.44 24.70
CA ALA A 41 8.04 -24.91 26.09
C ALA A 41 8.44 -23.80 27.07
N ILE A 42 9.54 -23.08 26.80
CA ILE A 42 9.98 -21.92 27.61
C ILE A 42 8.89 -20.84 27.64
N TRP A 43 8.32 -20.50 26.47
CA TRP A 43 7.26 -19.49 26.36
C TRP A 43 6.01 -19.86 27.18
N LYS A 44 5.51 -21.10 27.03
CA LYS A 44 4.34 -21.60 27.77
C LYS A 44 4.56 -21.66 29.27
N ASN A 45 5.80 -21.79 29.73
CA ASN A 45 6.17 -21.86 31.14
C ASN A 45 6.61 -20.50 31.73
N GLY A 46 6.28 -19.39 31.07
CA GLY A 46 6.45 -18.03 31.58
C GLY A 46 7.54 -17.20 30.90
N GLY A 47 8.10 -17.68 29.79
CA GLY A 47 8.97 -16.89 28.93
C GLY A 47 10.44 -16.86 29.36
N ILE A 48 11.28 -16.28 28.49
CA ILE A 48 12.75 -16.28 28.64
C ILE A 48 13.19 -15.56 29.92
N GLU A 49 12.57 -14.44 30.27
CA GLU A 49 12.96 -13.66 31.46
C GLU A 49 12.72 -14.44 32.76
N LYS A 50 11.58 -15.12 32.89
CA LYS A 50 11.29 -15.98 34.05
C LYS A 50 12.33 -17.09 34.19
N TRP A 51 12.67 -17.75 33.08
CA TRP A 51 13.66 -18.82 33.08
C TRP A 51 15.07 -18.32 33.36
N ALA A 52 15.46 -17.16 32.81
CA ALA A 52 16.74 -16.55 33.12
C ALA A 52 16.88 -16.25 34.61
N ASN A 53 15.86 -15.65 35.23
CA ASN A 53 15.83 -15.39 36.67
C ASN A 53 15.88 -16.68 37.49
N LYS A 54 15.09 -17.71 37.09
CA LYS A 54 15.07 -19.01 37.77
C LYS A 54 16.44 -19.69 37.76
N LEU A 55 17.17 -19.59 36.64
CA LEU A 55 18.47 -20.23 36.44
C LEU A 55 19.66 -19.36 36.85
N GLY A 56 19.42 -18.13 37.35
CA GLY A 56 20.50 -17.19 37.69
C GLY A 56 21.32 -16.74 36.48
N LEU A 57 20.71 -16.69 35.29
CA LEU A 57 21.36 -16.34 34.03
C LEU A 57 21.05 -14.90 33.62
N GLU A 58 22.04 -14.20 33.08
CA GLU A 58 21.79 -12.90 32.47
C GLU A 58 20.98 -13.03 31.17
N VAL A 59 20.01 -12.13 30.96
CA VAL A 59 19.33 -12.01 29.66
C VAL A 59 20.13 -11.06 28.78
N LYS A 60 20.39 -11.45 27.53
CA LYS A 60 20.93 -10.52 26.53
C LYS A 60 19.99 -9.32 26.41
N LYS A 61 20.41 -8.17 26.92
CA LYS A 61 19.66 -6.93 26.81
C LYS A 61 19.42 -6.65 25.33
N THR A 62 18.18 -6.76 24.89
CA THR A 62 17.79 -6.20 23.61
C THR A 62 17.84 -4.68 23.81
N PHE A 63 18.75 -4.01 23.11
CA PHE A 63 18.80 -2.55 23.16
C PHE A 63 17.43 -2.05 22.72
N LYS A 64 16.66 -1.52 23.68
CA LYS A 64 15.39 -0.87 23.39
C LYS A 64 15.75 0.29 22.47
N LEU A 65 15.12 0.29 21.32
CA LEU A 65 15.40 1.24 20.28
C LEU A 65 14.95 2.62 20.78
N SER A 66 15.89 3.41 21.29
CA SER A 66 15.58 4.75 21.75
C SER A 66 15.54 5.69 20.55
N ASP A 67 14.71 6.72 20.65
CA ASP A 67 14.57 7.72 19.60
C ASP A 67 15.92 8.43 19.34
N GLU A 68 16.74 8.58 20.38
CA GLU A 68 18.08 9.19 20.33
C GLU A 68 19.06 8.34 19.52
N ASN A 69 19.01 7.01 19.70
CA ASN A 69 19.87 6.10 18.93
C ASN A 69 19.50 6.09 17.44
N ILE A 70 18.20 6.16 17.12
CA ILE A 70 17.74 6.23 15.73
C ILE A 70 18.15 7.57 15.10
N GLU A 71 18.00 8.68 15.83
CA GLU A 71 18.47 9.98 15.38
C GLU A 71 19.98 9.99 15.09
N LYS A 72 20.78 9.44 16.01
CA LYS A 72 22.23 9.32 15.83
C LYS A 72 22.57 8.53 14.57
N GLU A 73 21.95 7.37 14.36
CA GLU A 73 22.17 6.54 13.16
C GLU A 73 21.69 7.24 11.88
N ILE A 74 20.61 8.04 11.92
CA ILE A 74 20.17 8.86 10.78
C ILE A 74 21.26 9.88 10.42
N ARG A 75 21.82 10.58 11.40
CA ARG A 75 22.87 11.59 11.17
C ARG A 75 24.17 10.96 10.66
N GLU A 76 24.58 9.81 11.21
CA GLU A 76 25.73 9.04 10.71
C GLU A 76 25.51 8.59 9.26
N ALA A 77 24.31 8.11 8.92
CA ALA A 77 23.96 7.76 7.54
C ALA A 77 23.96 8.98 6.61
N MET A 78 23.45 10.13 7.06
CA MET A 78 23.49 11.38 6.29
C MET A 78 24.93 11.83 6.00
N GLN A 79 25.81 11.76 6.99
CA GLN A 79 27.22 12.10 6.84
C GLN A 79 27.92 11.13 5.88
N ALA A 80 27.68 9.83 6.01
CA ALA A 80 28.27 8.82 5.13
C ALA A 80 27.81 8.94 3.66
N LEU A 81 26.58 9.45 3.45
CA LEU A 81 25.99 9.66 2.13
C LEU A 81 26.25 11.06 1.55
N ASP A 82 26.86 11.95 2.32
CA ASP A 82 27.06 13.38 2.00
C ASP A 82 25.74 14.08 1.57
N ILE A 83 24.70 13.95 2.40
CA ILE A 83 23.38 14.58 2.15
C ILE A 83 22.88 15.40 3.33
N ASN A 84 22.28 16.55 3.01
CA ASN A 84 21.66 17.46 3.98
C ASN A 84 20.13 17.30 4.07
N ARG A 85 19.63 16.10 3.78
CA ARG A 85 18.19 15.75 3.82
C ARG A 85 17.99 14.36 4.37
N MET A 86 16.75 13.99 4.66
CA MET A 86 16.40 12.63 5.08
C MET A 86 16.86 11.61 4.00
N PRO A 87 17.64 10.58 4.36
CA PRO A 87 17.98 9.49 3.46
C PRO A 87 16.73 8.77 2.97
N THR A 88 16.74 8.31 1.71
CA THR A 88 15.67 7.45 1.19
C THR A 88 15.91 5.99 1.54
N THR A 89 14.86 5.17 1.50
CA THR A 89 14.96 3.71 1.65
C THR A 89 15.98 3.09 0.71
N LYS A 90 16.08 3.57 -0.53
CA LYS A 90 17.04 3.07 -1.51
C LYS A 90 18.47 3.39 -1.09
N GLU A 91 18.76 4.66 -0.75
CA GLU A 91 20.07 5.12 -0.30
C GLU A 91 20.56 4.35 0.94
N LEU A 92 19.69 4.13 1.93
CA LEU A 92 20.04 3.35 3.13
C LEU A 92 20.35 1.89 2.79
N ARG A 93 19.58 1.25 1.92
CA ARG A 93 19.79 -0.17 1.57
C ARG A 93 21.04 -0.41 0.74
N GLU A 94 21.33 0.48 -0.20
CA GLU A 94 22.51 0.41 -1.07
C GLU A 94 23.81 0.65 -0.29
N ASN A 95 23.75 1.38 0.83
CA ASN A 95 24.91 1.70 1.67
C ASN A 95 24.96 0.90 2.98
N GLY A 96 24.29 -0.26 3.05
CA GLY A 96 24.41 -1.19 4.18
C GLY A 96 23.59 -0.83 5.43
N PHE A 97 22.89 0.31 5.45
CA PHE A 97 22.02 0.76 6.55
C PHE A 97 20.65 0.05 6.58
N LYS A 98 20.59 -1.25 6.28
CA LYS A 98 19.33 -2.04 6.19
C LYS A 98 18.59 -2.10 7.53
N ASN A 99 19.32 -2.16 8.65
CA ASN A 99 18.73 -2.16 9.97
C ASN A 99 18.08 -0.80 10.28
N LEU A 100 18.74 0.30 9.94
CA LEU A 100 18.22 1.65 10.10
C LEU A 100 16.93 1.87 9.28
N ASP A 101 16.89 1.44 8.01
CA ASP A 101 15.67 1.49 7.18
C ASP A 101 14.48 0.80 7.89
N ARG A 102 14.71 -0.41 8.38
CA ARG A 102 13.68 -1.18 9.10
C ARG A 102 13.21 -0.47 10.37
N ARG A 103 14.13 0.20 11.09
CA ARG A 103 13.85 0.94 12.33
C ARG A 103 13.03 2.20 12.07
N ILE A 104 13.41 3.01 11.09
CA ILE A 104 12.67 4.20 10.64
C ILE A 104 11.25 3.81 10.23
N SER A 105 11.12 2.75 9.43
CA SER A 105 9.83 2.28 8.90
C SER A 105 8.86 1.79 9.99
N ARG A 106 9.36 1.24 11.10
CA ARG A 106 8.55 0.71 12.22
C ARG A 106 8.19 1.75 13.28
N THR A 107 8.83 2.91 13.26
CA THR A 107 8.63 3.98 14.24
C THR A 107 7.80 5.11 13.61
N ARG A 108 8.42 6.26 13.31
CA ARG A 108 7.71 7.46 12.80
C ARG A 108 7.56 7.50 11.28
N LYS A 109 8.04 6.48 10.56
CA LYS A 109 8.25 6.48 9.11
C LYS A 109 9.23 7.59 8.69
N TYR A 110 9.59 7.63 7.41
CA TYR A 110 10.57 8.60 6.90
C TYR A 110 10.11 10.05 7.05
N SER A 111 8.84 10.35 6.75
CA SER A 111 8.29 11.71 6.91
C SER A 111 8.29 12.15 8.37
N GLY A 112 7.84 11.31 9.30
CA GLY A 112 7.79 11.69 10.71
C GLY A 112 9.17 11.83 11.36
N TRP A 113 10.18 11.11 10.87
CA TRP A 113 11.58 11.35 11.26
C TRP A 113 12.14 12.64 10.65
N ALA A 114 11.82 12.93 9.39
CA ALA A 114 12.22 14.16 8.74
C ALA A 114 11.63 15.39 9.46
N ASP A 115 10.33 15.37 9.77
CA ASP A 115 9.64 16.43 10.51
C ASP A 115 10.26 16.63 11.90
N LYS A 116 10.53 15.54 12.64
CA LYS A 116 11.14 15.60 13.98
C LYS A 116 12.53 16.23 13.96
N LEU A 117 13.32 15.93 12.93
CA LEU A 117 14.71 16.38 12.81
C LEU A 117 14.87 17.70 12.07
N GLY A 118 13.76 18.31 11.60
CA GLY A 118 13.80 19.50 10.76
C GLY A 118 14.50 19.27 9.42
N LEU A 119 14.39 18.05 8.87
CA LEU A 119 15.02 17.66 7.61
C LEU A 119 13.99 17.67 6.47
N GLU A 120 14.43 18.04 5.28
CA GLU A 120 13.62 17.83 4.09
C GLU A 120 13.58 16.34 3.72
N THR A 121 12.48 15.88 3.15
CA THR A 121 12.44 14.58 2.46
C THR A 121 12.79 14.77 1.00
N LYS A 122 13.49 13.81 0.39
CA LYS A 122 13.60 13.76 -1.07
C LYS A 122 12.19 13.68 -1.62
N SER A 123 11.70 14.77 -2.20
CA SER A 123 10.41 14.73 -2.89
C SER A 123 10.50 13.60 -3.90
N ASN A 124 9.67 12.57 -3.75
CA ASN A 124 9.46 11.64 -4.84
C ASN A 124 8.78 12.49 -5.91
N ARG A 125 9.57 13.15 -6.76
CA ARG A 125 9.11 13.82 -7.97
C ARG A 125 8.58 12.82 -8.99
N THR A 126 8.64 11.53 -8.68
CA THR A 126 7.59 10.56 -8.98
C THR A 126 6.40 10.72 -8.03
N VAL A 127 5.85 11.95 -7.96
CA VAL A 127 4.48 12.10 -8.40
C VAL A 127 4.58 11.56 -9.83
N ARG A 128 4.45 10.24 -9.97
CA ARG A 128 3.54 9.75 -10.97
C ARG A 128 2.35 10.64 -10.66
N LYS A 129 2.26 11.74 -11.41
CA LYS A 129 1.06 12.01 -12.12
C LYS A 129 0.74 10.61 -12.62
N ARG A 130 -0.09 9.86 -11.86
CA ARG A 130 -1.34 9.46 -12.42
C ARG A 130 -1.75 10.74 -13.10
N VAL A 131 -1.32 10.84 -14.35
CA VAL A 131 -1.96 11.63 -15.32
C VAL A 131 -3.32 10.92 -15.30
N TYR A 132 -4.16 11.24 -14.31
CA TYR A 132 -5.39 11.90 -14.64
C TYR A 132 -4.92 12.88 -15.68
N LYS A 133 -4.96 12.43 -16.95
CA LYS A 133 -5.06 13.30 -18.11
C LYS A 133 -5.97 14.35 -17.56
N ASP A 134 -5.40 15.52 -17.34
CA ASP A 134 -6.08 16.63 -16.72
C ASP A 134 -7.50 16.56 -17.27
N THR A 135 -8.49 16.31 -16.41
CA THR A 135 -9.84 16.03 -16.90
C THR A 135 -10.41 17.26 -17.62
N SER A 136 -9.70 18.39 -17.57
CA SER A 136 -9.85 19.52 -18.51
C SER A 136 -9.63 19.15 -19.99
N ILE A 137 -8.97 18.04 -20.29
CA ILE A 137 -8.68 17.50 -21.64
C ILE A 137 -9.50 16.23 -21.91
N ASN A 138 -10.50 15.90 -21.08
CA ASN A 138 -11.58 15.04 -21.55
C ASN A 138 -12.77 15.93 -21.90
N PRO A 139 -12.83 16.47 -23.15
CA PRO A 139 -13.94 17.31 -23.60
C PRO A 139 -15.26 16.55 -23.70
N ASN A 140 -15.30 15.28 -23.28
CA ASN A 140 -16.53 14.53 -23.29
C ASN A 140 -17.48 15.06 -22.22
N GLU A 141 -18.69 15.38 -22.65
CA GLU A 141 -19.81 15.68 -21.79
C GLU A 141 -20.48 14.39 -21.31
N TYR A 142 -21.11 14.49 -20.14
CA TYR A 142 -21.81 13.38 -19.52
C TYR A 142 -23.22 13.81 -19.14
N ALA A 143 -24.20 13.06 -19.64
CA ALA A 143 -25.57 13.16 -19.21
C ALA A 143 -25.76 12.34 -17.94
N VAL A 144 -26.35 12.96 -16.92
CA VAL A 144 -26.61 12.36 -15.62
C VAL A 144 -28.11 12.17 -15.46
N TYR A 145 -28.50 10.95 -15.11
CA TYR A 145 -29.88 10.56 -14.87
C TYR A 145 -30.04 10.02 -13.45
N ARG A 146 -31.27 10.07 -12.94
CA ARG A 146 -31.72 9.32 -11.76
C ARG A 146 -32.87 8.42 -12.20
N GLY A 147 -32.60 7.12 -12.28
CA GLY A 147 -33.44 6.23 -13.07
C GLY A 147 -33.59 6.71 -14.51
N ASP A 148 -34.83 6.94 -14.94
CA ASP A 148 -35.15 7.46 -16.28
C ASP A 148 -35.23 8.99 -16.33
N GLU A 149 -35.14 9.69 -15.20
CA GLU A 149 -35.22 11.15 -15.14
C GLU A 149 -33.87 11.79 -15.49
N PHE A 150 -33.85 12.62 -16.54
CA PHE A 150 -32.68 13.43 -16.89
C PHE A 150 -32.48 14.56 -15.88
N LEU A 151 -31.27 14.67 -15.32
CA LEU A 151 -30.92 15.74 -14.38
C LEU A 151 -30.19 16.89 -15.08
N PHE A 152 -29.07 16.59 -15.74
CA PHE A 152 -28.25 17.58 -16.45
C PHE A 152 -27.17 16.92 -17.30
N ILE A 153 -26.57 17.69 -18.20
CA ILE A 153 -25.37 17.36 -18.96
C ILE A 153 -24.27 18.37 -18.62
N ASP A 154 -23.06 17.90 -18.38
CA ASP A 154 -21.90 18.77 -18.13
C ASP A 154 -20.57 18.01 -18.27
N THR A 155 -19.46 18.71 -18.07
CA THR A 155 -18.13 18.09 -17.90
C THR A 155 -18.06 17.24 -16.63
N PRO A 156 -17.19 16.22 -16.55
CA PRO A 156 -17.06 15.37 -15.36
C PRO A 156 -16.86 16.13 -14.04
N ALA A 157 -16.08 17.21 -14.07
CA ALA A 157 -15.80 18.04 -12.90
C ALA A 157 -17.04 18.78 -12.41
N ASN A 158 -17.82 19.33 -13.34
CA ASN A 158 -19.07 20.00 -13.02
C ASN A 158 -20.14 19.02 -12.58
N CYS A 159 -20.25 17.84 -13.19
CA CYS A 159 -21.16 16.81 -12.73
C CYS A 159 -20.85 16.38 -11.28
N ALA A 160 -19.59 16.11 -10.97
CA ALA A 160 -19.18 15.75 -9.60
C ALA A 160 -19.55 16.84 -8.59
N ARG A 161 -19.29 18.11 -8.94
CA ARG A 161 -19.64 19.28 -8.13
C ARG A 161 -21.15 19.42 -7.92
N ARG A 162 -21.97 19.31 -8.98
CA ARG A 162 -23.43 19.39 -8.91
C ARG A 162 -24.06 18.25 -8.11
N LEU A 163 -23.47 17.05 -8.17
CA LEU A 163 -23.88 15.90 -7.36
C LEU A 163 -23.39 15.97 -5.90
N GLY A 164 -22.51 16.92 -5.56
CA GLY A 164 -21.92 17.00 -4.23
C GLY A 164 -20.96 15.85 -3.90
N VAL A 165 -20.27 15.28 -4.90
CA VAL A 165 -19.38 14.13 -4.74
C VAL A 165 -17.95 14.42 -5.23
N SER A 166 -16.98 13.63 -4.77
CA SER A 166 -15.61 13.71 -5.28
C SER A 166 -15.50 13.20 -6.72
N MET A 167 -14.47 13.64 -7.45
CA MET A 167 -14.16 13.12 -8.79
C MET A 167 -13.97 11.59 -8.83
N ASN A 168 -13.44 11.00 -7.76
CA ASN A 168 -13.29 9.54 -7.66
C ASN A 168 -14.65 8.84 -7.52
N ALA A 169 -15.57 9.43 -6.76
CA ALA A 169 -16.93 8.93 -6.64
C ALA A 169 -17.71 9.07 -7.97
N PHE A 170 -17.55 10.20 -8.68
CA PHE A 170 -18.11 10.35 -10.02
C PHE A 170 -17.53 9.33 -11.02
N ALA A 171 -16.23 9.07 -10.97
CA ALA A 171 -15.60 8.03 -11.77
C ALA A 171 -16.16 6.63 -11.45
N PHE A 172 -16.49 6.36 -10.19
CA PHE A 172 -17.14 5.12 -9.78
C PHE A 172 -18.52 4.94 -10.40
N TYR A 173 -19.31 6.01 -10.58
CA TYR A 173 -20.63 5.94 -11.24
C TYR A 173 -20.55 5.45 -12.69
N LYS A 174 -19.40 5.61 -13.34
CA LYS A 174 -19.15 5.10 -14.71
C LYS A 174 -18.71 3.64 -14.73
N SER A 175 -18.39 3.07 -13.58
CA SER A 175 -17.88 1.70 -13.50
C SER A 175 -18.99 0.69 -13.78
N ARG A 176 -18.58 -0.47 -14.32
CA ARG A 176 -19.49 -1.60 -14.54
C ARG A 176 -20.12 -2.05 -13.21
N GLN A 177 -19.34 -2.08 -12.14
CA GLN A 177 -19.80 -2.51 -10.82
C GLN A 177 -20.90 -1.61 -10.26
N HIS A 178 -20.84 -0.30 -10.53
CA HIS A 178 -21.93 0.61 -10.13
C HIS A 178 -23.20 0.32 -10.92
N ARG A 179 -23.10 0.16 -12.25
CA ARG A 179 -24.25 -0.17 -13.11
C ARG A 179 -24.94 -1.48 -12.71
N GLU A 180 -24.18 -2.49 -12.27
CA GLU A 180 -24.74 -3.78 -11.83
C GLU A 180 -25.40 -3.72 -10.44
N ARG A 181 -25.08 -2.71 -9.62
CA ARG A 181 -25.57 -2.60 -8.23
C ARG A 181 -26.74 -1.65 -8.07
N VAL A 182 -26.87 -0.69 -8.98
CA VAL A 182 -27.87 0.35 -8.90
C VAL A 182 -29.19 -0.18 -9.46
N LYS A 183 -30.27 -0.02 -8.67
CA LYS A 183 -31.65 -0.29 -9.08
C LYS A 183 -32.14 0.80 -10.04
N GLU A 184 -33.37 0.65 -10.54
CA GLU A 184 -34.02 1.60 -11.45
C GLU A 184 -34.09 3.06 -10.95
N ASP A 185 -33.78 3.36 -9.69
CA ASP A 185 -33.87 4.70 -9.09
C ASP A 185 -32.52 5.39 -8.82
N GLY A 186 -31.38 4.77 -9.12
CA GLY A 186 -30.08 5.36 -8.79
C GLY A 186 -29.46 6.22 -9.89
N ILE A 187 -28.24 6.72 -9.63
CA ILE A 187 -27.55 7.63 -10.55
C ILE A 187 -26.92 6.86 -11.70
N HIS A 188 -27.32 7.20 -12.92
CA HIS A 188 -26.73 6.71 -14.16
C HIS A 188 -25.96 7.83 -14.86
N VAL A 189 -24.75 7.53 -15.31
CA VAL A 189 -23.87 8.48 -16.00
C VAL A 189 -23.55 7.95 -17.38
N VAL A 190 -23.98 8.66 -18.42
CA VAL A 190 -23.82 8.30 -19.83
C VAL A 190 -22.85 9.27 -20.48
N CYS A 191 -21.84 8.75 -21.16
CA CYS A 191 -20.90 9.57 -21.94
C CYS A 191 -21.59 9.99 -23.24
N VAL A 192 -21.72 11.28 -23.49
CA VAL A 192 -22.41 11.81 -24.68
C VAL A 192 -21.41 12.10 -25.82
N GLY A 193 -20.11 12.12 -25.52
CA GLY A 193 -19.06 12.44 -26.50
C GLY A 193 -18.63 13.89 -26.41
N LYS A 194 -17.85 14.37 -27.38
CA LYS A 194 -17.41 15.78 -27.44
C LYS A 194 -18.48 16.63 -28.10
N GLU A 195 -18.62 17.87 -27.65
CA GLU A 195 -19.36 18.90 -28.39
C GLU A 195 -18.74 19.06 -29.80
N GLY A 196 -19.48 18.70 -30.85
CA GLY A 196 -19.07 18.84 -32.25
C GLY A 196 -18.75 17.56 -33.03
N ASP A 197 -18.58 16.39 -32.38
CA ASP A 197 -18.32 15.13 -33.11
C ASP A 197 -19.61 14.46 -33.66
N TYR A 198 -20.79 14.99 -33.30
CA TYR A 198 -22.10 14.45 -33.72
C TYR A 198 -22.30 14.42 -35.23
N GLU A 199 -21.75 15.37 -35.98
CA GLU A 199 -21.92 15.40 -37.44
C GLU A 199 -21.18 14.25 -38.12
N GLN A 200 -20.01 13.88 -37.61
CA GLN A 200 -19.21 12.82 -38.19
C GLN A 200 -19.77 11.45 -37.82
N ASP A 201 -20.15 11.27 -36.56
CA ASP A 201 -20.83 10.05 -36.09
C ASP A 201 -22.20 9.86 -36.78
N SER A 202 -22.95 10.96 -37.01
CA SER A 202 -24.22 10.91 -37.74
C SER A 202 -24.02 10.56 -39.22
N LYS A 203 -22.98 11.10 -39.87
CA LYS A 203 -22.63 10.74 -41.26
C LYS A 203 -22.27 9.26 -41.38
N GLU A 204 -21.40 8.76 -40.50
CA GLU A 204 -21.01 7.34 -40.50
C GLU A 204 -22.20 6.42 -40.23
N PHE A 205 -23.06 6.76 -39.26
CA PHE A 205 -24.27 6.00 -38.97
C PHE A 205 -25.24 5.97 -40.16
N ASN A 206 -25.46 7.11 -40.80
CA ASN A 206 -26.32 7.21 -41.98
C ASN A 206 -25.73 6.43 -43.16
N GLU A 207 -24.41 6.49 -43.39
CA GLU A 207 -23.75 5.68 -44.42
C GLU A 207 -23.93 4.17 -44.18
N GLN A 208 -23.73 3.72 -42.94
CA GLN A 208 -23.96 2.31 -42.57
C GLN A 208 -25.42 1.89 -42.78
N LEU A 209 -26.37 2.76 -42.42
CA LEU A 209 -27.80 2.51 -42.62
C LEU A 209 -28.14 2.40 -44.11
N MET A 210 -27.63 3.32 -44.94
CA MET A 210 -27.84 3.31 -46.39
C MET A 210 -27.19 2.09 -47.04
N GLN A 211 -25.99 1.68 -46.59
CA GLN A 211 -25.33 0.47 -47.09
C GLN A 211 -26.15 -0.78 -46.74
N LYS A 212 -26.73 -0.84 -45.54
CA LYS A 212 -27.59 -1.96 -45.12
C LYS A 212 -28.88 -2.03 -45.95
N GLN A 213 -29.48 -0.88 -46.29
CA GLN A 213 -30.64 -0.82 -47.19
C GLN A 213 -30.28 -1.26 -48.61
N ARG A 214 -29.15 -0.81 -49.16
CA ARG A 214 -28.64 -1.26 -50.47
C ARG A 214 -28.42 -2.77 -50.52
N ASN A 215 -27.84 -3.34 -49.47
CA ASN A 215 -27.63 -4.78 -49.38
C ASN A 215 -28.95 -5.56 -49.31
N ARG A 216 -29.98 -5.02 -48.61
CA ARG A 216 -31.32 -5.62 -48.60
C ARG A 216 -31.98 -5.62 -49.98
N LEU A 217 -31.91 -4.52 -50.72
CA LEU A 217 -32.49 -4.43 -52.06
C LEU A 217 -31.80 -5.37 -53.06
N LYS A 218 -30.48 -5.54 -52.95
CA LYS A 218 -29.72 -6.49 -53.78
C LYS A 218 -30.04 -7.96 -53.48
N GLY A 219 -30.46 -8.27 -52.26
CA GLY A 219 -30.85 -9.63 -51.86
C GLY A 219 -32.27 -10.05 -52.24
N VAL A 220 -33.10 -9.13 -52.75
CA VAL A 220 -34.50 -9.37 -53.15
C VAL A 220 -34.65 -9.55 -54.67
N ALA A 221 -33.57 -9.39 -55.45
CA ALA A 221 -33.55 -9.52 -56.91
C ALA A 221 -33.13 -10.91 -57.41
N LEU A 222 -33.40 -11.98 -56.64
CA LEU A 222 -33.24 -13.39 -57.01
C LEU A 222 -34.61 -14.07 -56.95
#